data_AF-A0A972HM63-F1
#
_entry.id   AF-A0A972HM63-F1
#
_cell.length_a   1.000
_cell.length_b   1.000
_cell.length_c   1.000
_cell.angle_alpha   90.00
_cell.angle_beta   90.00
_cell.angle_gamma   90.00
#
_symmetry.space_group_name_H-M   'P 1'
#
loop_
_entity.id
_entity.type
_entity.pdbx_description
1 polymer ?
#
loop_
_entity_poly.entity_id
_entity_poly.type
_entity_poly.pdbx_seq_one_letter_code
_entity_poly.pdbx_strand_id
1 'polypeptide(L)'
;TPAEHIAKALAAWSIRNEPSDVVEARQQACRGVRWHNEPDGMVTATMRFTPLVAGTIQAAIDTQMMRTTTTKNSQGVWPTVANRRADSITHLLTGALGRHPDYEVLIHVRGDGNTLDDGTPIPDGPVARLLPEAFIRLLIHDAEARPVNASSKRRSPTDHQKRLVKERDQTCIECGRHDLLEYDHLPAYETSRRTQTDELQLRCAPCHTRRHDQ
;
A
#
# COMPACT_ATOMS: atom_id res chain seq x y z
N THR A 1 -1.22 -9.09 28.72
CA THR A 1 -0.41 -8.29 29.70
C THR A 1 -1.36 -7.48 30.60
N PRO A 2 -0.90 -6.93 31.74
CA PRO A 2 -1.77 -6.13 32.63
C PRO A 2 -2.51 -4.98 31.94
N ALA A 3 -1.89 -4.34 30.95
CA ALA A 3 -2.50 -3.27 30.14
C ALA A 3 -3.71 -3.74 29.32
N GLU A 4 -3.67 -4.97 28.78
CA GLU A 4 -4.80 -5.53 28.02
C GLU A 4 -6.03 -5.80 28.89
N HIS A 5 -5.83 -6.18 30.15
CA HIS A 5 -6.93 -6.39 31.09
C HIS A 5 -7.65 -5.09 31.42
N ILE A 6 -6.91 -3.98 31.56
CA ILE A 6 -7.49 -2.65 31.76
C ILE A 6 -8.31 -2.24 30.53
N ALA A 7 -7.76 -2.40 29.32
CA ALA A 7 -8.47 -2.06 28.10
C ALA A 7 -9.78 -2.86 27.93
N LYS A 8 -9.76 -4.17 28.23
CA LYS A 8 -10.98 -5.01 28.23
C LYS A 8 -11.98 -4.57 29.30
N ALA A 9 -11.51 -4.25 30.51
CA ALA A 9 -12.38 -3.78 31.59
C ALA A 9 -13.05 -2.45 31.25
N LEU A 10 -12.32 -1.49 30.67
CA LEU A 10 -12.86 -0.21 30.21
C LEU A 10 -13.87 -0.39 29.08
N ALA A 11 -13.58 -1.25 28.09
CA ALA A 11 -14.52 -1.55 27.03
C ALA A 11 -15.82 -2.18 27.58
N ALA A 12 -15.70 -3.13 28.52
CA ALA A 12 -16.84 -3.77 29.15
C ALA A 12 -17.65 -2.79 30.02
N TRP A 13 -16.99 -1.87 30.73
CA TRP A 13 -17.65 -0.79 31.46
C TRP A 13 -18.41 0.12 30.51
N SER A 14 -17.77 0.57 29.42
CA SER A 14 -18.38 1.45 28.42
C SER A 14 -19.66 0.85 27.83
N ILE A 15 -19.61 -0.41 27.40
CA ILE A 15 -20.77 -1.13 26.85
C ILE A 15 -21.93 -1.22 27.86
N ARG A 16 -21.63 -1.33 29.16
CA ARG A 16 -22.67 -1.41 30.22
C ARG A 16 -23.27 -0.06 30.61
N ASN A 17 -22.53 1.04 30.41
CA ASN A 17 -22.86 2.34 30.99
C ASN A 17 -23.17 3.43 29.95
N GLU A 18 -22.93 3.18 28.67
CA GLU A 18 -23.20 4.11 27.57
C GLU A 18 -24.26 3.56 26.61
N PRO A 19 -25.04 4.42 25.92
CA PRO A 19 -25.94 4.00 24.85
C PRO A 19 -25.19 3.27 23.73
N SER A 20 -25.78 2.18 23.21
CA SER A 20 -25.12 1.31 22.23
C SER A 20 -24.76 2.03 20.93
N ASP A 21 -25.62 2.93 20.46
CA ASP A 21 -25.43 3.73 19.25
C ASP A 21 -24.25 4.70 19.39
N VAL A 22 -24.07 5.29 20.56
CA VAL A 22 -22.93 6.15 20.87
C VAL A 22 -21.62 5.36 20.87
N VAL A 23 -21.62 4.18 21.49
CA VAL A 23 -20.44 3.29 21.51
C VAL A 23 -20.09 2.82 20.10
N GLU A 24 -21.09 2.42 19.31
CA GLU A 24 -20.89 1.98 17.92
C GLU A 24 -20.37 3.12 17.04
N ALA A 25 -20.96 4.31 17.11
CA ALA A 25 -20.51 5.49 16.36
C ALA A 25 -19.06 5.84 16.70
N ARG A 26 -18.67 5.77 17.98
CA ARG A 26 -17.28 6.00 18.40
C ARG A 26 -16.33 4.93 17.86
N GLN A 27 -16.67 3.66 17.96
CA GLN A 27 -15.86 2.56 17.40
C GLN A 27 -15.67 2.74 15.88
N GLN A 28 -16.75 3.11 15.20
CA GLN A 28 -16.74 3.36 13.76
C GLN A 28 -15.85 4.56 13.42
N ALA A 29 -15.96 5.68 14.13
CA ALA A 29 -15.14 6.87 13.92
C ALA A 29 -13.63 6.63 14.18
N CYS A 30 -13.28 5.73 15.10
CA CYS A 30 -11.89 5.46 15.49
C CYS A 30 -11.21 4.34 14.67
N ARG A 31 -11.90 3.68 13.75
CA ARG A 31 -11.32 2.64 12.89
C ARG A 31 -10.30 3.27 11.94
N GLY A 32 -9.25 2.52 11.58
CA GLY A 32 -8.24 3.02 10.66
C GLY A 32 -7.06 2.09 10.49
N VAL A 33 -6.30 2.32 9.42
CA VAL A 33 -5.07 1.62 9.11
C VAL A 33 -3.97 2.65 8.89
N ARG A 34 -2.80 2.40 9.46
CA ARG A 34 -1.58 3.17 9.22
C ARG A 34 -0.47 2.23 8.86
N TRP A 35 0.38 2.66 7.94
CA TRP A 35 1.56 1.95 7.48
C TRP A 35 2.79 2.77 7.82
N HIS A 36 3.87 2.10 8.18
CA HIS A 36 5.16 2.72 8.45
C HIS A 36 6.27 1.83 7.93
N ASN A 37 7.21 2.42 7.19
CA ASN A 37 8.41 1.73 6.73
C ASN A 37 9.47 1.82 7.83
N GLU A 38 10.03 0.67 8.18
CA GLU A 38 11.10 0.54 9.16
C GLU A 38 12.47 0.63 8.47
N PRO A 39 13.56 0.98 9.19
CA PRO A 39 14.90 1.13 8.60
C PRO A 39 15.48 -0.14 7.97
N ASP A 40 14.98 -1.32 8.35
CA ASP A 40 15.37 -2.61 7.79
C ASP A 40 14.59 -2.97 6.51
N GLY A 41 13.73 -2.08 6.03
CA GLY A 41 12.86 -2.28 4.87
C GLY A 41 11.58 -3.06 5.19
N MET A 42 11.35 -3.45 6.45
CA MET A 42 10.09 -4.04 6.88
C MET A 42 8.99 -2.98 6.96
N VAL A 43 7.73 -3.42 6.86
CA VAL A 43 6.57 -2.53 6.98
C VAL A 43 5.77 -2.90 8.22
N THR A 44 5.61 -1.93 9.12
CA THR A 44 4.72 -2.03 10.28
C THR A 44 3.34 -1.48 9.91
N ALA A 45 2.30 -2.30 10.11
CA ALA A 45 0.92 -1.88 9.96
C ALA A 45 0.23 -1.78 11.33
N THR A 46 -0.32 -0.61 11.66
CA THR A 46 -1.19 -0.44 12.83
C THR A 46 -2.64 -0.36 12.36
N MET A 47 -3.44 -1.36 12.73
CA MET A 47 -4.84 -1.48 12.34
C MET A 47 -5.76 -1.40 13.56
N ARG A 48 -6.84 -0.62 13.45
CA ARG A 48 -7.90 -0.49 14.44
C ARG A 48 -9.22 -0.89 13.80
N PHE A 49 -9.82 -1.94 14.32
CA PHE A 49 -11.10 -2.47 13.86
C PHE A 49 -12.15 -2.42 14.96
N THR A 50 -13.43 -2.52 14.57
CA THR A 50 -14.51 -2.78 15.53
C THR A 50 -14.33 -4.17 16.16
N PRO A 51 -14.83 -4.43 17.38
CA PRO A 51 -14.58 -5.68 18.09
C PRO A 51 -14.99 -6.94 17.31
N LEU A 52 -16.15 -6.88 16.62
CA LEU A 52 -16.64 -8.01 15.84
C LEU A 52 -15.68 -8.34 14.68
N VAL A 53 -15.28 -7.34 13.89
CA VAL A 53 -14.35 -7.52 12.78
C VAL A 53 -12.98 -8.01 13.27
N ALA A 54 -12.46 -7.43 14.36
CA ALA A 54 -11.20 -7.87 14.97
C ALA A 54 -11.26 -9.34 15.40
N GLY A 55 -12.37 -9.75 16.04
CA GLY A 55 -12.57 -11.14 16.47
C GLY A 55 -12.63 -12.11 15.29
N THR A 56 -13.30 -11.73 14.20
CA THR A 56 -13.33 -12.53 12.96
C THR A 56 -11.93 -12.69 12.35
N ILE A 57 -11.16 -11.61 12.25
CA ILE A 57 -9.78 -11.64 11.72
C ILE A 57 -8.90 -12.54 12.58
N GLN A 58 -8.95 -12.39 13.91
CA GLN A 58 -8.17 -13.21 14.84
C GLN A 58 -8.51 -14.70 14.71
N ALA A 59 -9.80 -15.05 14.68
CA ALA A 59 -10.24 -16.43 14.53
C ALA A 59 -9.79 -17.04 13.18
N ALA A 60 -9.84 -16.26 12.09
CA ALA A 60 -9.38 -16.71 10.77
C ALA A 60 -7.87 -16.98 10.76
N ILE A 61 -7.06 -16.08 11.35
CA ILE A 61 -5.61 -16.24 11.47
C ILE A 61 -5.27 -17.48 12.29
N ASP A 62 -5.87 -17.63 13.47
CA ASP A 62 -5.59 -18.76 14.36
C ASP A 62 -6.01 -20.09 13.70
N THR A 63 -7.15 -20.11 12.99
CA THR A 63 -7.60 -21.28 12.22
C THR A 63 -6.61 -21.65 11.10
N GLN A 64 -6.15 -20.67 10.33
CA GLN A 64 -5.18 -20.91 9.26
C GLN A 64 -3.84 -21.39 9.80
N MET A 65 -3.39 -20.80 10.92
CA MET A 65 -2.18 -21.21 11.62
C MET A 65 -2.27 -22.67 12.08
N MET A 66 -3.41 -23.10 12.61
CA MET A 66 -3.64 -24.49 13.03
C MET A 66 -3.69 -25.47 11.85
N ARG A 67 -4.16 -25.04 10.68
CA ARG A 67 -4.20 -25.86 9.45
C ARG A 67 -2.84 -26.02 8.78
N THR A 68 -1.91 -25.12 9.03
CA THR A 68 -0.62 -25.09 8.33
C THR A 68 0.43 -25.90 9.10
N THR A 69 0.92 -26.98 8.50
CA THR A 69 2.05 -27.74 9.04
C THR A 69 3.29 -26.85 9.06
N THR A 70 3.93 -26.77 10.22
CA THR A 70 5.14 -25.97 10.40
C THR A 70 6.37 -26.80 10.08
N THR A 71 7.31 -26.20 9.36
CA THR A 71 8.65 -26.75 9.12
C THR A 71 9.70 -25.79 9.65
N LYS A 72 10.93 -26.29 9.85
CA LYS A 72 12.08 -25.45 10.18
C LYS A 72 12.40 -24.52 9.00
N ASN A 73 12.84 -23.30 9.29
CA ASN A 73 13.32 -22.38 8.27
C ASN A 73 14.64 -22.88 7.64
N SER A 74 15.17 -22.13 6.67
CA SER A 74 16.44 -22.44 5.99
C SER A 74 17.66 -22.55 6.93
N GLN A 75 17.56 -22.03 8.15
CA GLN A 75 18.59 -22.11 9.19
C GLN A 75 18.33 -23.24 10.20
N GLY A 76 17.33 -24.10 9.98
CA GLY A 76 17.00 -25.21 10.88
C GLY A 76 16.27 -24.80 12.17
N VAL A 77 15.79 -23.55 12.26
CA VAL A 77 15.12 -22.98 13.42
C VAL A 77 13.60 -23.06 13.25
N TRP A 78 12.88 -23.40 14.33
CA TRP A 78 11.42 -23.37 14.34
C TRP A 78 10.91 -21.92 14.34
N PRO A 79 9.93 -21.58 13.49
CA PRO A 79 9.36 -20.23 13.47
C PRO A 79 8.60 -19.93 14.76
N THR A 80 8.66 -18.66 15.19
CA THR A 80 7.91 -18.18 16.35
C THR A 80 6.41 -18.14 16.05
N VAL A 81 5.58 -18.01 17.10
CA VAL A 81 4.13 -17.79 16.93
C VAL A 81 3.85 -16.51 16.14
N ALA A 82 4.66 -15.46 16.32
CA ALA A 82 4.52 -14.21 15.57
C ALA A 82 4.79 -14.42 14.08
N ASN A 83 5.86 -15.15 13.72
CA ASN A 83 6.17 -15.49 12.34
C ASN A 83 5.02 -16.28 11.70
N ARG A 84 4.53 -17.31 12.40
CA ARG A 84 3.42 -18.14 11.90
C ARG A 84 2.12 -17.36 11.70
N ARG A 85 1.84 -16.36 12.56
CA ARG A 85 0.69 -15.46 12.38
C ARG A 85 0.88 -14.57 11.17
N ALA A 86 2.07 -14.01 10.95
CA ALA A 86 2.38 -13.24 9.76
C ALA A 86 2.21 -14.08 8.49
N ASP A 87 2.73 -15.31 8.46
CA ASP A 87 2.56 -16.24 7.34
C ASP A 87 1.08 -16.57 7.08
N SER A 88 0.29 -16.74 8.15
CA SER A 88 -1.14 -17.01 8.05
C SER A 88 -1.91 -15.81 7.46
N ILE A 89 -1.56 -14.59 7.86
CA ILE A 89 -2.10 -13.36 7.27
C ILE A 89 -1.76 -13.30 5.78
N THR A 90 -0.49 -13.51 5.43
CA THR A 90 -0.04 -13.51 4.03
C THR A 90 -0.85 -14.51 3.21
N HIS A 91 -0.97 -15.75 3.67
CA HIS A 91 -1.74 -16.78 2.97
C HIS A 91 -3.23 -16.41 2.80
N LEU A 92 -3.85 -15.84 3.83
CA LEU A 92 -5.25 -15.39 3.74
C LEU A 92 -5.42 -14.25 2.73
N LEU A 93 -4.45 -13.35 2.63
CA LEU A 93 -4.50 -12.22 1.69
C LEU A 93 -4.14 -12.60 0.26
N THR A 94 -3.21 -13.53 0.05
CA THR A 94 -2.68 -13.87 -1.28
C THR A 94 -3.29 -15.15 -1.87
N GLY A 95 -3.77 -16.08 -1.03
CA GLY A 95 -4.23 -17.40 -1.47
C GLY A 95 -5.72 -17.68 -1.24
N ALA A 96 -6.34 -17.12 -0.19
CA ALA A 96 -7.68 -17.56 0.23
C ALA A 96 -8.85 -16.99 -0.59
N LEU A 97 -8.64 -15.94 -1.39
CA LEU A 97 -9.73 -15.29 -2.11
C LEU A 97 -9.99 -15.85 -3.51
N GLY A 98 -9.14 -16.74 -4.05
CA GLY A 98 -9.32 -17.37 -5.38
C GLY A 98 -9.52 -16.42 -6.56
N ARG A 99 -9.46 -15.11 -6.30
CA ARG A 99 -9.70 -14.01 -7.20
C ARG A 99 -8.38 -13.27 -7.26
N HIS A 100 -7.77 -13.28 -8.44
CA HIS A 100 -6.65 -12.38 -8.68
C HIS A 100 -7.14 -10.96 -8.39
N PRO A 101 -6.41 -10.22 -7.55
CA PRO A 101 -6.80 -8.86 -7.27
C PRO A 101 -6.84 -8.03 -8.55
N ASP A 102 -7.83 -7.16 -8.68
CA ASP A 102 -7.92 -6.17 -9.78
C ASP A 102 -6.89 -5.01 -9.57
N TYR A 103 -5.84 -5.23 -8.77
CA TYR A 103 -4.77 -4.27 -8.49
C TYR A 103 -3.42 -4.76 -9.02
N GLU A 104 -2.55 -3.82 -9.40
CA GLU A 104 -1.19 -4.07 -9.84
C GLU A 104 -0.21 -3.62 -8.75
N VAL A 105 0.74 -4.48 -8.39
CA VAL A 105 1.90 -4.11 -7.57
C VAL A 105 3.04 -3.80 -8.51
N LEU A 106 3.63 -2.62 -8.38
CA LEU A 106 4.73 -2.18 -9.21
C LEU A 106 6.04 -2.25 -8.48
N ILE A 107 6.99 -2.86 -9.17
CA ILE A 107 8.37 -2.97 -8.74
C ILE A 107 9.20 -2.28 -9.82
N HIS A 108 9.89 -1.24 -9.41
CA HIS A 108 10.87 -0.58 -10.24
C HIS A 108 12.18 -1.34 -10.12
N VAL A 109 12.71 -1.80 -11.26
CA VAL A 109 13.99 -2.50 -11.35
C VAL A 109 14.96 -1.59 -12.08
N ARG A 110 15.98 -1.10 -11.37
CA ARG A 110 16.98 -0.15 -11.87
C ARG A 110 18.38 -0.73 -11.73
N GLY A 111 19.37 -0.07 -12.32
CA GLY A 111 20.78 -0.48 -12.21
C GLY A 111 21.34 -0.37 -10.79
N ASP A 112 20.72 0.45 -9.93
CA ASP A 112 21.09 0.71 -8.54
C ASP A 112 20.23 -0.02 -7.51
N GLY A 113 19.24 -0.82 -7.94
CA GLY A 113 18.45 -1.68 -7.07
C GLY A 113 16.97 -1.76 -7.46
N ASN A 114 16.18 -2.44 -6.62
CA ASN A 114 14.74 -2.56 -6.80
C ASN A 114 13.98 -1.78 -5.73
N THR A 115 12.87 -1.15 -6.11
CA THR A 115 11.99 -0.45 -5.18
C THR A 115 10.52 -0.72 -5.47
N LEU A 116 9.66 -0.63 -4.45
CA LEU A 116 8.22 -0.42 -4.64
C LEU A 116 7.97 0.97 -5.26
N ASP A 117 6.72 1.19 -5.65
CA ASP A 117 6.25 2.46 -6.23
C ASP A 117 6.30 3.66 -5.27
N ASP A 118 6.48 3.42 -3.97
CA ASP A 118 6.70 4.45 -2.94
C ASP A 118 8.18 4.64 -2.58
N GLY A 119 9.09 3.96 -3.29
CA GLY A 119 10.54 4.01 -3.08
C GLY A 119 11.07 3.01 -2.04
N THR A 120 10.21 2.22 -1.38
CA THR A 120 10.67 1.21 -0.41
C THR A 120 11.58 0.18 -1.10
N PRO A 121 12.81 -0.05 -0.61
CA PRO A 121 13.74 -0.97 -1.26
C PRO A 121 13.29 -2.43 -1.16
N ILE A 122 13.50 -3.20 -2.23
CA ILE A 122 13.21 -4.64 -2.30
C ILE A 122 14.48 -5.42 -2.65
N PRO A 123 14.83 -6.48 -1.91
CA PRO A 123 15.98 -7.31 -2.26
C PRO A 123 15.79 -8.06 -3.60
N ASP A 124 16.89 -8.38 -4.29
CA ASP A 124 16.87 -9.06 -5.59
C ASP A 124 16.20 -10.44 -5.54
N GLY A 125 16.40 -11.19 -4.45
CA GLY A 125 15.89 -12.57 -4.33
C GLY A 125 14.37 -12.68 -4.52
N PRO A 126 13.55 -11.92 -3.76
CA PRO A 126 12.11 -11.81 -4.00
C PRO A 126 11.75 -11.37 -5.42
N VAL A 127 12.42 -10.35 -5.97
CA VAL A 127 12.14 -9.85 -7.33
C VAL A 127 12.40 -10.94 -8.37
N ALA A 128 13.54 -11.61 -8.29
CA ALA A 128 13.92 -12.71 -9.19
C ALA A 128 12.90 -13.87 -9.17
N ARG A 129 12.29 -14.15 -8.02
CA ARG A 129 11.22 -15.17 -7.90
C ARG A 129 9.90 -14.73 -8.54
N LEU A 130 9.64 -13.43 -8.66
CA LEU A 130 8.44 -12.89 -9.29
C LEU A 130 8.56 -12.79 -10.82
N LEU A 131 9.78 -12.62 -11.35
CA LEU A 131 10.02 -12.43 -12.78
C LEU A 131 9.31 -13.43 -13.71
N PRO A 132 9.21 -14.74 -13.40
CA PRO A 132 8.54 -15.70 -14.29
C PRO A 132 7.05 -15.44 -14.49
N GLU A 133 6.38 -14.80 -13.51
CA GLU A 133 4.95 -14.54 -13.52
C GLU A 133 4.62 -13.05 -13.73
N ALA A 134 5.65 -12.19 -13.74
CA ALA A 134 5.49 -10.75 -13.84
C ALA A 134 5.28 -10.30 -15.29
N PHE A 135 4.43 -9.29 -15.47
CA PHE A 135 4.39 -8.52 -16.71
C PHE A 135 5.48 -7.45 -16.70
N ILE A 136 6.50 -7.60 -17.54
CA ILE A 136 7.65 -6.70 -17.59
C ILE A 136 7.41 -5.60 -18.63
N ARG A 137 7.57 -4.34 -18.22
CA ARG A 137 7.59 -3.18 -19.13
C ARG A 137 8.94 -2.49 -19.06
N LEU A 138 9.51 -2.20 -20.22
CA LEU A 138 10.70 -1.37 -20.32
C LEU A 138 10.30 0.11 -20.23
N LEU A 139 10.97 0.85 -19.34
CA LEU A 139 10.94 2.30 -19.31
C LEU A 139 12.25 2.83 -19.89
N ILE A 140 12.17 3.55 -21.01
CA ILE A 140 13.34 4.10 -21.68
C ILE A 140 13.63 5.48 -21.08
N HIS A 141 14.89 5.69 -20.70
CA HIS A 141 15.38 6.96 -20.19
C HIS A 141 16.29 7.63 -21.24
N ASP A 142 16.34 8.97 -21.20
CA ASP A 142 17.31 9.75 -21.96
C ASP A 142 18.73 9.66 -21.33
N ALA A 143 19.69 10.38 -21.93
CA ALA A 143 21.07 10.39 -21.45
C ALA A 143 21.23 10.97 -20.03
N GLU A 144 20.25 11.74 -19.55
CA GLU A 144 20.18 12.31 -18.21
C GLU A 144 19.34 11.46 -17.24
N ALA A 145 19.05 10.20 -17.61
CA ALA A 145 18.22 9.27 -16.83
C ALA A 145 16.78 9.76 -16.58
N ARG A 146 16.24 10.60 -17.46
CA ARG A 146 14.83 11.04 -17.38
C ARG A 146 13.95 10.18 -18.29
N PRO A 147 12.75 9.79 -17.86
CA PRO A 147 11.88 8.97 -18.70
C PRO A 147 11.47 9.70 -19.99
N VAL A 148 11.60 9.05 -21.14
CA VAL A 148 11.34 9.68 -22.45
C VAL A 148 9.87 10.06 -22.60
N ASN A 149 9.61 11.29 -23.05
CA ASN A 149 8.25 11.84 -23.15
C ASN A 149 7.33 10.97 -24.02
N ALA A 150 6.14 10.66 -23.51
CA ALA A 150 5.09 10.01 -24.27
C ALA A 150 3.92 10.98 -24.47
N SER A 151 3.53 11.20 -25.72
CA SER A 151 2.34 11.96 -26.06
C SER A 151 1.12 11.07 -26.25
N SER A 152 -0.06 11.55 -25.87
CA SER A 152 -1.36 10.91 -26.14
C SER A 152 -2.33 11.93 -26.75
N LYS A 153 -3.22 11.46 -27.64
CA LYS A 153 -4.33 12.27 -28.18
C LYS A 153 -5.55 12.31 -27.25
N ARG A 154 -5.49 11.66 -26.09
CA ARG A 154 -6.59 11.58 -25.11
C ARG A 154 -6.35 12.59 -23.99
N ARG A 155 -7.43 13.11 -23.40
CA ARG A 155 -7.36 14.01 -22.23
C ARG A 155 -6.77 13.34 -21.00
N SER A 156 -7.15 12.09 -20.73
CA SER A 156 -6.63 11.36 -19.59
C SER A 156 -5.30 10.68 -19.93
N PRO A 157 -4.31 10.70 -19.01
CA PRO A 157 -3.03 10.04 -19.23
C PRO A 157 -3.21 8.53 -19.38
N THR A 158 -2.47 7.94 -20.32
CA THR A 158 -2.37 6.48 -20.46
C THR A 158 -1.56 5.90 -19.30
N ASP A 159 -1.65 4.59 -19.07
CA ASP A 159 -0.88 3.95 -18.00
C ASP A 159 0.63 4.13 -18.20
N HIS A 160 1.12 4.10 -19.45
CA HIS A 160 2.52 4.41 -19.76
C HIS A 160 2.89 5.83 -19.33
N GLN A 161 2.07 6.84 -19.67
CA GLN A 161 2.32 8.22 -19.24
C GLN A 161 2.30 8.37 -17.72
N LYS A 162 1.36 7.69 -17.05
CA LYS A 162 1.31 7.64 -15.59
C LYS A 162 2.60 7.06 -15.01
N ARG A 163 3.12 5.95 -15.56
CA ARG A 163 4.41 5.37 -15.13
C ARG A 163 5.56 6.35 -15.31
N LEU A 164 5.65 7.02 -16.45
CA LEU A 164 6.71 8.01 -16.72
C LEU A 164 6.65 9.19 -15.73
N VAL A 165 5.46 9.76 -15.53
CA VAL A 165 5.27 10.89 -14.60
C VAL A 165 5.56 10.46 -13.17
N LYS A 166 5.12 9.27 -12.77
CA LYS A 166 5.36 8.75 -11.43
C LYS A 166 6.83 8.42 -11.19
N GLU A 167 7.53 7.88 -12.18
CA GLU A 167 8.98 7.67 -12.09
C GLU A 167 9.73 9.00 -11.96
N ARG A 168 9.31 10.03 -12.71
CA ARG A 168 9.94 11.35 -12.66
C ARG A 168 9.70 12.07 -11.33
N ASP A 169 8.47 12.10 -10.84
CA ASP A 169 8.09 12.92 -9.69
C ASP A 169 8.24 12.18 -8.36
N GLN A 170 8.03 10.85 -8.36
CA GLN A 170 8.06 9.88 -7.25
C GLN A 170 7.08 10.16 -6.09
N THR A 171 6.86 11.42 -5.75
CA THR A 171 6.03 11.91 -4.65
C THR A 171 5.22 13.11 -5.10
N CYS A 172 4.28 13.55 -4.25
CA CYS A 172 3.56 14.79 -4.45
C CYS A 172 4.56 15.96 -4.52
N ILE A 173 4.56 16.67 -5.65
CA ILE A 173 5.49 17.79 -5.89
C ILE A 173 5.31 18.98 -4.93
N GLU A 174 4.21 19.02 -4.17
CA GLU A 174 3.97 20.08 -3.17
C GLU A 174 4.36 19.67 -1.75
N CYS A 175 4.01 18.45 -1.33
CA CYS A 175 4.10 18.05 0.08
C CYS A 175 4.91 16.78 0.35
N GLY A 176 5.47 16.14 -0.69
CA GLY A 176 6.32 14.95 -0.55
C GLY A 176 5.57 13.66 -0.17
N ARG A 177 4.25 13.69 -0.04
CA ARG A 177 3.42 12.50 0.20
C ARG A 177 3.54 11.51 -0.97
N HIS A 178 3.56 10.21 -0.70
CA HIS A 178 3.69 9.15 -1.72
C HIS A 178 2.39 8.33 -1.95
N ASP A 179 1.33 8.59 -1.18
CA ASP A 179 0.03 7.92 -1.29
C ASP A 179 -1.06 8.81 -1.92
N LEU A 180 -2.10 8.16 -2.47
CA LEU A 180 -3.26 8.82 -3.10
C LEU A 180 -2.87 9.90 -4.11
N LEU A 181 -1.96 9.55 -5.02
CA LEU A 181 -1.42 10.46 -6.02
C LEU A 181 -2.30 10.51 -7.28
N GLU A 182 -2.47 11.73 -7.78
CA GLU A 182 -3.25 12.11 -8.94
C GLU A 182 -2.33 12.79 -9.97
N TYR A 183 -2.72 12.71 -11.24
CA TYR A 183 -1.95 13.21 -12.38
C TYR A 183 -2.60 14.49 -12.89
N ASP A 184 -2.01 15.61 -12.50
CA ASP A 184 -2.58 16.94 -12.67
C ASP A 184 -1.95 17.66 -13.86
N HIS A 185 -2.78 18.29 -14.70
CA HIS A 185 -2.31 19.04 -15.88
C HIS A 185 -1.78 20.42 -15.49
N LEU A 186 -0.54 20.72 -15.88
CA LEU A 186 0.07 22.04 -15.80
C LEU A 186 0.80 22.36 -17.13
N PRO A 187 0.30 23.30 -17.96
CA PRO A 187 -0.91 24.10 -17.78
C PRO A 187 -2.19 23.26 -17.81
N ALA A 188 -3.32 23.84 -17.40
CA ALA A 188 -4.61 23.15 -17.45
C ALA A 188 -4.90 22.62 -18.86
N TYR A 189 -5.49 21.43 -18.96
CA TYR A 189 -5.73 20.75 -20.24
C TYR A 189 -6.51 21.61 -21.23
N GLU A 190 -7.44 22.44 -20.76
CA GLU A 190 -8.24 23.33 -21.60
C GLU A 190 -7.38 24.34 -22.37
N THR A 191 -6.19 24.67 -21.83
CA THR A 191 -5.21 25.61 -22.39
C THR A 191 -4.33 24.95 -23.46
N SER A 192 -3.67 23.83 -23.14
CA SER A 192 -2.75 23.17 -24.08
C SER A 192 -3.44 22.20 -25.04
N ARG A 193 -4.59 21.62 -24.61
CA ARG A 193 -5.30 20.51 -25.25
C ARG A 193 -4.40 19.29 -25.50
N ARG A 194 -3.38 19.14 -24.66
CA ARG A 194 -2.35 18.10 -24.76
C ARG A 194 -2.29 17.33 -23.45
N THR A 195 -1.92 16.06 -23.59
CA THR A 195 -1.57 15.21 -22.46
C THR A 195 -0.20 14.66 -22.80
N GLN A 196 0.82 15.42 -22.39
CA GLN A 196 2.23 15.07 -22.50
C GLN A 196 2.79 14.92 -21.09
N THR A 197 3.81 14.09 -20.90
CA THR A 197 4.28 13.77 -19.55
C THR A 197 4.90 14.97 -18.84
N ASP A 198 5.49 15.90 -19.60
CA ASP A 198 6.00 17.20 -19.12
C ASP A 198 4.89 18.19 -18.71
N GLU A 199 3.68 18.05 -19.27
CA GLU A 199 2.50 18.83 -18.87
C GLU A 199 1.70 18.17 -17.73
N LEU A 200 2.19 17.06 -17.16
CA LEU A 200 1.57 16.37 -16.04
C LEU A 200 2.45 16.50 -14.81
N GLN A 201 1.85 16.66 -13.63
CA GLN A 201 2.54 16.68 -12.34
C GLN A 201 1.84 15.75 -11.35
N LEU A 202 2.62 15.08 -10.51
CA LEU A 202 2.11 14.18 -9.48
C LEU A 202 1.75 14.95 -8.22
N ARG A 203 0.48 14.90 -7.81
CA ARG A 203 -0.01 15.58 -6.59
C ARG A 203 -0.86 14.63 -5.78
N CYS A 204 -0.78 14.68 -4.45
CA CYS A 204 -1.73 13.94 -3.64
C CYS A 204 -3.13 14.57 -3.72
N ALA A 205 -4.18 13.75 -3.56
CA ALA A 205 -5.56 14.21 -3.63
C ALA A 205 -5.84 15.50 -2.82
N PRO A 206 -5.37 15.67 -1.56
CA PRO A 206 -5.55 16.93 -0.83
C PRO A 206 -4.92 18.16 -1.50
N CYS A 207 -3.74 18.02 -2.10
CA CYS A 207 -3.05 19.13 -2.77
C CYS A 207 -3.68 19.43 -4.13
N HIS A 208 -4.13 18.39 -4.84
CA HIS A 208 -4.87 18.53 -6.07
C HIS A 208 -6.20 19.26 -5.86
N THR A 209 -7.01 18.84 -4.88
CA THR A 209 -8.26 19.53 -4.51
C THR A 209 -8.01 21.00 -4.16
N ARG A 210 -7.02 21.29 -3.31
CA ARG A 210 -6.68 22.67 -2.93
C ARG A 210 -6.31 23.55 -4.12
N ARG A 211 -5.68 23.00 -5.16
CA ARG A 211 -5.36 23.75 -6.39
C ARG A 211 -6.61 24.07 -7.20
N HIS A 212 -7.56 23.14 -7.29
CA HIS A 212 -8.79 23.32 -8.07
C HIS A 212 -9.87 24.15 -7.37
N ASP A 213 -9.76 24.31 -6.06
CA ASP A 213 -10.65 25.18 -5.26
C ASP A 213 -10.20 26.67 -5.25
N GLN A 214 -9.04 27.00 -5.83
CA GLN A 214 -8.50 28.36 -5.97
C GLN A 214 -8.79 28.95 -7.34
#